data_AF-A0A1H0S7H1-F1
#
_entry.id   AF-A0A1H0S7H1-F1
#
_cell.length_a   1.000
_cell.length_b   1.000
_cell.length_c   1.000
_cell.angle_alpha   90.00
_cell.angle_beta   90.00
_cell.angle_gamma   90.00
#
_symmetry.space_group_name_H-M   'P 1'
#
loop_
_entity.id
_entity.type
_entity.pdbx_description
1 polymer ?
#
loop_
_entity_poly.entity_id
_entity_poly.type
_entity_poly.pdbx_seq_one_letter_code
_entity_poly.pdbx_strand_id
1 'polypeptide(L)'
;MTTVICPYCFDRATAAKLPYRCLMTPSGVRGGTPCGPQRDDIWAGFMGPGAPPATRMRGPVFAPARRLAALPVSVGSRGGSSVPCPDCGVPTPVRVCRACHNDLPSDYCDQDSRIIALVGAKASGKSTYVSVLLNELNQRVGQAYHASLAAMGQTTQQRDRDMAEDLYELLRLPDATRPAALGFNDPLLYRLSLPRRGRPGSGTRHTTLVFFDAAGEDLAGAEAMDRYTRYLSAADGIVMLVDPLQLGSVRDRLPVHDGPPLPVVETPPQQIAADLAVQLRAHGKGGSRGRVSTPIAVAVTKTDMLRSLLDPHSPLLRNAPHTEGRFDEDDRLAVHEEIRSLMADWDSGALVRQLELDFAELSLFGLSALGAPPPAEAPADVPKSGPQPVRVEDPLLWLLARRGLLPVRSTAKGRVGRGRAK
;
A
#
# COMPACT_ATOMS: atom_id res chain seq x y z
N MET A 1 -18.12 -1.65 -16.49
CA MET A 1 -18.60 -1.81 -15.09
C MET A 1 -17.39 -1.83 -14.18
N THR A 2 -17.41 -1.10 -13.06
CA THR A 2 -16.27 -1.05 -12.13
C THR A 2 -16.04 -2.42 -11.50
N THR A 3 -14.85 -2.96 -11.68
CA THR A 3 -14.40 -4.18 -10.98
C THR A 3 -13.86 -3.78 -9.62
N VAL A 4 -14.37 -4.41 -8.57
CA VAL A 4 -13.95 -4.23 -7.19
C VAL A 4 -13.19 -5.47 -6.77
N ILE A 5 -12.00 -5.27 -6.21
CA ILE A 5 -11.23 -6.34 -5.57
C ILE A 5 -11.44 -6.18 -4.06
N CYS A 6 -11.96 -7.17 -3.36
CA CYS A 6 -12.11 -7.09 -1.91
C CYS A 6 -10.72 -6.90 -1.25
N PRO A 7 -10.51 -5.87 -0.41
CA PRO A 7 -9.19 -5.63 0.18
C PRO A 7 -8.82 -6.66 1.27
N TYR A 8 -9.80 -7.43 1.77
CA TYR A 8 -9.62 -8.42 2.83
C TYR A 8 -9.32 -9.83 2.30
N CYS A 9 -10.05 -10.26 1.25
CA CYS A 9 -9.94 -11.63 0.71
C CYS A 9 -9.55 -11.67 -0.78
N PHE A 10 -9.41 -10.52 -1.42
CA PHE A 10 -8.99 -10.35 -2.82
C PHE A 10 -9.91 -10.99 -3.87
N ASP A 11 -11.14 -11.39 -3.49
CA ASP A 11 -12.19 -11.77 -4.45
C ASP A 11 -12.51 -10.60 -5.39
N ARG A 12 -12.68 -10.92 -6.67
CA ARG A 12 -13.00 -9.96 -7.73
C ARG A 12 -14.49 -10.03 -8.04
N ALA A 13 -15.17 -8.90 -7.91
CA ALA A 13 -16.59 -8.79 -8.24
C ALA A 13 -16.87 -7.48 -8.98
N THR A 14 -17.93 -7.44 -9.78
CA THR A 14 -18.44 -6.17 -10.32
C THR A 14 -19.19 -5.43 -9.22
N ALA A 15 -18.95 -4.12 -9.05
CA ALA A 15 -19.57 -3.31 -7.99
C ALA A 15 -21.10 -3.47 -7.92
N ALA A 16 -21.77 -3.55 -9.07
CA ALA A 16 -23.23 -3.70 -9.18
C ALA A 16 -23.79 -5.05 -8.69
N LYS A 17 -22.93 -6.08 -8.54
CA LYS A 17 -23.30 -7.42 -8.05
C LYS A 17 -22.96 -7.63 -6.58
N LEU A 18 -22.42 -6.62 -5.90
CA LEU A 18 -22.11 -6.72 -4.49
C LEU A 18 -23.41 -6.71 -3.66
N PRO A 19 -23.56 -7.62 -2.68
CA PRO A 19 -24.64 -7.55 -1.70
C PRO A 19 -24.48 -6.32 -0.79
N TYR A 20 -25.52 -6.02 -0.02
CA TYR A 20 -25.57 -4.91 0.94
C TYR A 20 -25.83 -5.43 2.35
N ARG A 21 -25.37 -4.69 3.37
CA ARG A 21 -25.65 -4.96 4.79
C ARG A 21 -26.66 -3.98 5.36
N CYS A 22 -27.72 -4.49 5.97
CA CYS A 22 -28.62 -3.67 6.76
C CYS A 22 -27.90 -3.14 8.01
N LEU A 23 -28.01 -1.84 8.30
CA LEU A 23 -27.37 -1.22 9.47
C LEU A 23 -28.14 -1.42 10.78
N MET A 24 -29.29 -2.10 10.74
CA MET A 24 -30.16 -2.37 11.89
C MET A 24 -30.50 -1.10 12.68
N THR A 25 -30.77 0.00 11.98
CA THR A 25 -31.13 1.25 12.63
C THR A 25 -32.41 1.07 13.45
N PRO A 26 -32.46 1.55 14.71
CA PRO A 26 -33.58 1.29 15.63
C PRO A 26 -34.94 1.74 15.09
N SER A 27 -34.97 2.82 14.30
CA SER A 27 -36.14 3.32 13.60
C SER A 27 -36.16 2.76 12.17
N GLY A 28 -36.99 1.74 11.96
CA GLY A 28 -37.39 1.33 10.60
C GLY A 28 -38.12 2.47 9.88
N VAL A 29 -38.33 2.34 8.57
CA VAL A 29 -39.21 3.26 7.84
C VAL A 29 -40.66 3.04 8.30
N ARG A 30 -41.52 4.08 8.29
CA ARG A 30 -42.94 3.96 8.72
C ARG A 30 -43.60 2.73 8.07
N GLY A 31 -44.05 1.79 8.91
CA GLY A 31 -44.70 0.54 8.49
C GLY A 31 -43.77 -0.67 8.31
N GLY A 32 -42.45 -0.51 8.40
CA GLY A 32 -41.48 -1.61 8.34
C GLY A 32 -41.08 -2.13 9.73
N THR A 33 -40.89 -3.45 9.86
CA THR A 33 -40.37 -4.07 11.08
C THR A 33 -38.85 -3.84 11.18
N PRO A 34 -38.30 -3.36 12.31
CA PRO A 34 -36.85 -3.21 12.48
C PRO A 34 -36.11 -4.55 12.30
N CYS A 35 -35.00 -4.53 11.57
CA CYS A 35 -34.13 -5.71 11.46
C CYS A 35 -33.33 -5.90 12.77
N GLY A 36 -33.27 -7.13 13.25
CA GLY A 36 -32.37 -7.53 14.34
C GLY A 36 -31.03 -8.09 13.82
N PRO A 37 -30.04 -8.25 14.72
CA PRO A 37 -28.78 -8.89 14.38
C PRO A 37 -28.98 -10.37 14.05
N GLN A 38 -28.30 -10.83 12.98
CA GLN A 38 -28.28 -12.21 12.52
C GLN A 38 -26.84 -12.73 12.56
N ARG A 39 -26.71 -14.04 12.76
CA ARG A 39 -25.40 -14.68 12.73
C ARG A 39 -24.88 -14.74 11.29
N ASP A 40 -23.69 -14.20 11.06
CA ASP A 40 -23.02 -14.19 9.75
C ASP A 40 -21.92 -15.26 9.71
N ASP A 41 -22.29 -16.50 9.36
CA ASP A 41 -21.36 -17.64 9.37
C ASP A 41 -20.25 -17.54 8.31
N ILE A 42 -20.52 -16.89 7.17
CA ILE A 42 -19.51 -16.66 6.12
C ILE A 42 -18.44 -15.70 6.64
N TRP A 43 -18.85 -14.59 7.27
CA TRP A 43 -17.89 -13.68 7.88
C TRP A 43 -17.16 -14.33 9.07
N ALA A 44 -17.88 -15.04 9.94
CA ALA A 44 -17.29 -15.70 11.10
C ALA A 44 -16.26 -16.78 10.68
N GLY A 45 -16.55 -17.55 9.62
CA GLY A 45 -15.61 -18.50 9.03
C GLY A 45 -14.35 -17.81 8.48
N PHE A 46 -14.50 -16.67 7.82
CA PHE A 46 -13.36 -15.91 7.28
C PHE A 46 -12.45 -15.32 8.37
N MET A 47 -13.03 -14.84 9.48
CA MET A 47 -12.27 -14.29 10.61
C MET A 47 -11.63 -15.38 11.47
N GLY A 48 -12.11 -16.61 11.38
CA GLY A 48 -11.60 -17.76 12.12
C GLY A 48 -12.04 -17.78 13.59
N PRO A 49 -11.52 -18.73 14.38
CA PRO A 49 -11.99 -19.02 15.74
C PRO A 49 -11.72 -17.88 16.74
N GLY A 50 -10.78 -16.97 16.45
CA GLY A 50 -10.43 -15.85 17.31
C GLY A 50 -11.48 -14.72 17.35
N ALA A 51 -12.46 -14.69 16.44
CA ALA A 51 -13.49 -13.67 16.43
C ALA A 51 -14.45 -13.80 17.63
N PRO A 52 -14.60 -12.75 18.49
CA PRO A 52 -15.49 -12.78 19.63
C PRO A 52 -16.94 -13.12 19.22
N PRO A 53 -17.68 -13.94 19.98
CA PRO A 53 -19.05 -14.32 19.63
C PRO A 53 -19.98 -13.14 19.33
N ALA A 54 -19.83 -12.02 20.06
CA ALA A 54 -20.60 -10.79 19.84
C ALA A 54 -20.40 -10.19 18.44
N THR A 55 -19.20 -10.30 17.86
CA THR A 55 -18.91 -9.74 16.52
C THR A 55 -19.50 -10.57 15.38
N ARG A 56 -19.93 -11.81 15.66
CA ARG A 56 -20.56 -12.72 14.68
C ARG A 56 -22.02 -12.32 14.38
N MET A 57 -22.62 -11.53 15.28
CA MET A 57 -23.98 -11.03 15.16
C MET A 57 -23.95 -9.69 14.41
N ARG A 58 -24.37 -9.71 13.15
CA ARG A 58 -24.27 -8.56 12.23
C ARG A 58 -25.61 -8.31 11.54
N GLY A 59 -25.72 -7.18 10.86
CA GLY A 59 -26.92 -6.87 10.08
C GLY A 59 -27.14 -7.87 8.94
N PRO A 60 -28.41 -8.17 8.59
CA PRO A 60 -28.73 -9.04 7.46
C PRO A 60 -28.04 -8.60 6.17
N VAL A 61 -27.53 -9.58 5.42
CA VAL A 61 -26.94 -9.38 4.09
C VAL A 61 -27.99 -9.69 3.03
N PHE A 62 -28.17 -8.80 2.07
CA PHE A 62 -29.17 -8.99 1.00
C PHE A 62 -28.62 -8.58 -0.37
N ALA A 63 -29.15 -9.21 -1.42
CA ALA A 63 -28.83 -8.83 -2.79
C ALA A 63 -29.68 -7.61 -3.21
N PRO A 64 -29.12 -6.67 -3.99
CA PRO A 64 -29.92 -5.58 -4.53
C PRO A 64 -31.01 -6.14 -5.46
N ALA A 65 -32.24 -5.62 -5.36
CA ALA A 65 -33.32 -5.99 -6.27
C ALA A 65 -32.90 -5.75 -7.72
N ARG A 66 -33.20 -6.71 -8.62
CA ARG A 66 -32.98 -6.51 -10.06
C ARG A 66 -33.83 -5.32 -10.50
N ARG A 67 -33.19 -4.20 -10.87
CA ARG A 67 -33.90 -3.09 -11.50
C ARG A 67 -34.45 -3.60 -12.84
N LEU A 68 -35.74 -3.93 -12.90
CA LEU A 68 -36.49 -3.89 -14.15
C LEU A 68 -36.31 -2.47 -14.70
N ALA A 69 -36.04 -2.35 -16.00
CA ALA A 69 -35.74 -1.10 -16.67
C ALA A 69 -36.83 -0.04 -16.38
N ALA A 70 -36.58 0.83 -15.40
CA ALA A 70 -37.50 1.90 -15.02
C ALA A 70 -36.70 3.15 -14.70
N LEU A 71 -36.91 4.14 -15.58
CA LEU A 71 -36.69 5.59 -15.56
C LEU A 71 -35.39 6.14 -14.91
N PRO A 72 -34.67 7.04 -15.62
CA PRO A 72 -33.44 7.64 -15.13
C PRO A 72 -33.75 8.55 -13.94
N VAL A 73 -33.31 8.16 -12.75
CA VAL A 73 -33.23 9.07 -11.61
C VAL A 73 -32.21 10.15 -11.98
N SER A 74 -32.65 11.41 -11.90
CA SER A 74 -31.95 12.62 -12.31
C SER A 74 -30.44 12.59 -12.01
N VAL A 75 -29.68 12.84 -13.07
CA VAL A 75 -28.24 13.07 -13.10
C VAL A 75 -27.90 14.23 -12.14
N GLY A 76 -27.36 13.91 -10.96
CA GLY A 76 -26.98 14.95 -9.99
C GLY A 76 -26.16 14.48 -8.79
N SER A 77 -26.42 13.30 -8.22
CA SER A 77 -25.65 12.81 -7.06
C SER A 77 -24.52 11.88 -7.48
N ARG A 78 -23.28 12.37 -7.42
CA ARG A 78 -22.04 11.56 -7.47
C ARG A 78 -21.71 10.90 -6.11
N GLY A 79 -22.72 10.63 -5.29
CA GLY A 79 -22.59 9.95 -3.98
C GLY A 79 -23.16 8.53 -4.06
N GLY A 80 -22.46 7.56 -3.45
CA GLY A 80 -22.68 6.13 -3.62
C GLY A 80 -24.14 5.68 -3.52
N SER A 81 -24.52 4.73 -4.39
CA SER A 81 -25.89 4.23 -4.48
C SER A 81 -26.28 3.50 -3.19
N SER A 82 -27.12 4.10 -2.35
CA SER A 82 -27.79 3.38 -1.27
C SER A 82 -28.97 2.58 -1.80
N VAL A 83 -29.27 1.45 -1.15
CA VAL A 83 -30.38 0.55 -1.50
C VAL A 83 -31.23 0.30 -0.26
N PRO A 84 -32.58 0.40 -0.33
CA PRO A 84 -33.45 0.07 0.79
C PRO A 84 -33.34 -1.42 1.15
N CYS A 85 -33.21 -1.71 2.44
CA CYS A 85 -33.32 -3.07 2.95
C CYS A 85 -34.72 -3.63 2.63
N PRO A 86 -34.83 -4.86 2.10
CA PRO A 86 -36.13 -5.45 1.75
C PRO A 86 -37.04 -5.68 2.96
N ASP A 87 -36.47 -5.86 4.16
CA ASP A 87 -37.23 -6.17 5.37
C ASP A 87 -37.67 -4.90 6.13
N CYS A 88 -36.72 -4.02 6.49
CA CYS A 88 -37.02 -2.82 7.29
C CYS A 88 -37.21 -1.53 6.47
N GLY A 89 -36.95 -1.57 5.15
CA GLY A 89 -37.06 -0.44 4.24
C GLY A 89 -35.94 0.61 4.34
N VAL A 90 -35.07 0.55 5.35
CA VAL A 90 -34.04 1.58 5.59
C VAL A 90 -32.95 1.49 4.51
N PRO A 91 -32.61 2.61 3.84
CA PRO A 91 -31.54 2.64 2.85
C PRO A 91 -30.16 2.44 3.51
N THR A 92 -29.35 1.56 2.94
CA THR A 92 -27.96 1.34 3.35
C THR A 92 -26.99 1.59 2.20
N PRO A 93 -25.88 2.30 2.43
CA PRO A 93 -24.80 2.43 1.47
C PRO A 93 -23.74 1.30 1.60
N VAL A 94 -23.84 0.45 2.63
CA VAL A 94 -22.79 -0.52 2.96
C VAL A 94 -22.88 -1.72 2.03
N ARG A 95 -21.96 -1.76 1.06
CA ARG A 95 -21.72 -2.92 0.21
C ARG A 95 -20.86 -3.94 0.94
N VAL A 96 -21.07 -5.20 0.63
CA VAL A 96 -20.46 -6.34 1.32
C VAL A 96 -19.72 -7.21 0.30
N CYS A 97 -18.55 -7.72 0.67
CA CYS A 97 -17.87 -8.73 -0.13
C CYS A 97 -18.71 -10.00 -0.21
N ARG A 98 -19.05 -10.45 -1.43
CA ARG A 98 -19.82 -11.69 -1.65
C ARG A 98 -19.13 -12.98 -1.17
N ALA A 99 -17.80 -12.96 -1.01
CA ALA A 99 -17.02 -14.15 -0.67
C ALA A 99 -16.72 -14.26 0.83
N CYS A 100 -16.42 -13.14 1.50
CA CYS A 100 -16.01 -13.14 2.90
C CYS A 100 -16.93 -12.33 3.82
N HIS A 101 -17.99 -11.72 3.27
CA HIS A 101 -18.95 -10.90 4.00
C HIS A 101 -18.37 -9.71 4.79
N ASN A 102 -17.13 -9.29 4.50
CA ASN A 102 -16.60 -8.04 5.04
C ASN A 102 -17.32 -6.83 4.45
N ASP A 103 -17.53 -5.83 5.29
CA ASP A 103 -18.13 -4.56 4.88
C ASP A 103 -17.07 -3.77 4.12
N LEU A 104 -17.43 -3.30 2.93
CA LEU A 104 -16.54 -2.49 2.11
C LEU A 104 -16.79 -1.02 2.46
N PRO A 105 -15.74 -0.20 2.66
CA PRO A 105 -15.91 1.22 2.88
C PRO A 105 -16.74 1.87 1.77
N SER A 106 -17.61 2.82 2.12
CA SER A 106 -18.67 3.36 1.23
C SER A 106 -18.16 3.80 -0.14
N ASP A 107 -16.95 4.38 -0.18
CA ASP A 107 -16.37 4.96 -1.39
C ASP A 107 -15.45 3.99 -2.14
N TYR A 108 -15.10 2.87 -1.51
CA TYR A 108 -14.18 1.87 -2.07
C TYR A 108 -14.69 1.31 -3.39
N CYS A 109 -16.00 1.10 -3.46
CA CYS A 109 -16.62 0.42 -4.60
C CYS A 109 -16.94 1.37 -5.77
N ASP A 110 -16.78 2.67 -5.59
CA ASP A 110 -17.12 3.69 -6.59
C ASP A 110 -15.88 4.34 -7.24
N GLN A 111 -14.68 3.85 -6.87
CA GLN A 111 -13.39 4.40 -7.30
C GLN A 111 -12.48 3.30 -7.85
N ASP A 112 -11.46 3.68 -8.63
CA ASP A 112 -10.39 2.75 -8.99
C ASP A 112 -9.61 2.40 -7.71
N SER A 113 -9.45 1.11 -7.40
CA SER A 113 -8.56 0.67 -6.34
C SER A 113 -7.19 0.31 -6.90
N ARG A 114 -6.14 0.57 -6.11
CA ARG A 114 -4.75 0.20 -6.36
C ARG A 114 -4.21 -0.53 -5.16
N ILE A 115 -3.89 -1.78 -5.37
CA ILE A 115 -3.29 -2.61 -4.32
C ILE A 115 -1.77 -2.48 -4.46
N ILE A 116 -1.13 -1.92 -3.44
CA ILE A 116 0.32 -1.77 -3.39
C ILE A 116 0.84 -2.82 -2.42
N ALA A 117 1.57 -3.79 -2.97
CA ALA A 117 2.08 -4.87 -2.16
C ALA A 117 3.37 -4.46 -1.45
N LEU A 118 3.44 -4.60 -0.13
CA LEU A 118 4.69 -4.44 0.62
C LEU A 118 5.29 -5.81 0.95
N VAL A 119 6.55 -5.99 0.58
CA VAL A 119 7.31 -7.23 0.80
C VAL A 119 8.69 -6.87 1.33
N GLY A 120 9.24 -7.67 2.22
CA GLY A 120 10.58 -7.47 2.76
C GLY A 120 10.77 -8.30 4.03
N ALA A 121 12.04 -8.57 4.37
CA ALA A 121 12.38 -9.36 5.54
C ALA A 121 11.83 -8.76 6.85
N LYS A 122 11.81 -9.54 7.93
CA LYS A 122 11.66 -9.00 9.28
C LYS A 122 12.72 -7.92 9.53
N ALA A 123 12.37 -6.89 10.28
CA ALA A 123 13.22 -5.72 10.54
C ALA A 123 13.63 -4.84 9.32
N SER A 124 13.07 -5.08 8.12
CA SER A 124 13.28 -4.20 6.94
C SER A 124 12.67 -2.81 7.06
N GLY A 125 11.87 -2.56 8.11
CA GLY A 125 11.25 -1.28 8.40
C GLY A 125 9.90 -1.06 7.72
N LYS A 126 9.16 -2.12 7.35
CA LYS A 126 7.86 -2.02 6.64
C LYS A 126 6.86 -1.10 7.34
N SER A 127 6.59 -1.33 8.63
CA SER A 127 5.65 -0.53 9.42
C SER A 127 6.10 0.92 9.53
N THR A 128 7.38 1.15 9.88
CA THR A 128 7.97 2.49 9.92
C THR A 128 7.87 3.20 8.57
N TYR A 129 8.18 2.51 7.47
CA TYR A 129 8.07 3.02 6.11
C TYR A 129 6.65 3.45 5.79
N VAL A 130 5.64 2.61 6.08
CA VAL A 130 4.23 2.95 5.83
C VAL A 130 3.82 4.17 6.63
N SER A 131 4.06 4.20 7.95
CA SER A 131 3.66 5.32 8.79
C SER A 131 4.30 6.64 8.38
N VAL A 132 5.59 6.62 8.05
CA VAL A 132 6.32 7.82 7.59
C VAL A 132 5.84 8.24 6.19
N LEU A 133 5.63 7.30 5.27
CA LEU A 133 5.07 7.59 3.94
C LEU A 133 3.71 8.27 4.04
N LEU A 134 2.81 7.75 4.89
CA LEU A 134 1.48 8.32 5.11
C LEU A 134 1.56 9.74 5.67
N ASN A 135 2.47 9.97 6.62
CA ASN A 135 2.75 11.31 7.14
C ASN A 135 3.22 12.26 6.04
N GLU A 136 4.19 11.85 5.22
CA GLU A 136 4.71 12.67 4.12
C GLU A 136 3.62 12.99 3.08
N LEU A 137 2.75 12.03 2.77
CA LEU A 137 1.59 12.23 1.89
C LEU A 137 0.54 13.18 2.47
N ASN A 138 0.39 13.23 3.80
CA ASN A 138 -0.48 14.20 4.47
C ASN A 138 0.15 15.60 4.57
N GLN A 139 1.48 15.69 4.50
CA GLN A 139 2.24 16.92 4.69
C GLN A 139 2.96 17.34 3.39
N ARG A 140 4.30 17.25 3.37
CA ARG A 140 5.18 17.80 2.31
C ARG A 140 4.81 17.31 0.91
N VAL A 141 4.61 16.02 0.74
CA VAL A 141 4.32 15.41 -0.56
C VAL A 141 2.88 15.71 -0.98
N GLY A 142 1.94 15.66 -0.05
CA GLY A 142 0.55 16.09 -0.28
C GLY A 142 0.47 17.52 -0.78
N GLN A 143 1.19 18.44 -0.14
CA GLN A 143 1.29 19.84 -0.54
C GLN A 143 1.87 19.98 -1.95
N ALA A 144 2.98 19.30 -2.26
CA ALA A 144 3.64 19.38 -3.56
C ALA A 144 2.74 18.90 -4.71
N TYR A 145 2.00 17.80 -4.51
CA TYR A 145 1.13 17.20 -5.53
C TYR A 145 -0.32 17.70 -5.49
N HIS A 146 -0.65 18.62 -4.58
CA HIS A 146 -2.04 18.99 -4.24
C HIS A 146 -2.91 17.76 -3.96
N ALA A 147 -2.32 16.77 -3.30
CA ALA A 147 -2.98 15.53 -2.95
C ALA A 147 -3.64 15.63 -1.58
N SER A 148 -4.70 14.85 -1.37
CA SER A 148 -5.30 14.62 -0.05
C SER A 148 -5.44 13.13 0.16
N LEU A 149 -5.01 12.66 1.33
CA LEU A 149 -5.12 11.29 1.77
C LEU A 149 -6.17 11.21 2.89
N ALA A 150 -7.03 10.20 2.85
CA ALA A 150 -8.03 9.99 3.90
C ALA A 150 -8.16 8.50 4.23
N ALA A 151 -7.97 8.14 5.51
CA ALA A 151 -8.18 6.79 6.00
C ALA A 151 -9.66 6.35 5.84
N MET A 152 -9.85 5.14 5.32
CA MET A 152 -11.16 4.59 4.98
C MET A 152 -11.59 3.53 6.01
N GLY A 153 -12.61 3.87 6.80
CA GLY A 153 -13.14 2.99 7.83
C GLY A 153 -12.45 3.17 9.20
N GLN A 154 -13.16 2.76 10.25
CA GLN A 154 -12.75 3.02 11.63
C GLN A 154 -11.45 2.32 12.01
N THR A 155 -11.25 1.06 11.57
CA THR A 155 -10.02 0.31 11.86
C THR A 155 -8.78 0.98 11.28
N THR A 156 -8.82 1.43 10.02
CA THR A 156 -7.68 2.16 9.43
C THR A 156 -7.49 3.50 10.12
N GLN A 157 -8.55 4.24 10.43
CA GLN A 157 -8.45 5.53 11.13
C GLN A 157 -7.80 5.40 12.52
N GLN A 158 -8.16 4.38 13.28
CA GLN A 158 -7.56 4.14 14.59
C GLN A 158 -6.08 3.76 14.46
N ARG A 159 -5.75 2.80 13.59
CA ARG A 159 -4.37 2.39 13.34
C ARG A 159 -3.49 3.54 12.83
N ASP A 160 -4.02 4.36 11.94
CA ASP A 160 -3.33 5.55 11.42
C ASP A 160 -2.98 6.53 12.54
N ARG A 161 -3.92 6.76 13.47
CA ARG A 161 -3.69 7.60 14.65
C ARG A 161 -2.64 6.99 15.57
N ASP A 162 -2.77 5.70 15.92
CA ASP A 162 -1.84 5.02 16.82
C ASP A 162 -0.42 5.03 16.26
N MET A 163 -0.26 4.74 14.96
CA MET A 163 1.03 4.79 14.27
C MET A 163 1.65 6.19 14.26
N ALA A 164 0.84 7.24 14.12
CA ALA A 164 1.30 8.62 14.13
C ALA A 164 1.68 9.07 15.55
N GLU A 165 0.86 8.76 16.55
CA GLU A 165 1.12 9.03 17.96
C GLU A 165 2.44 8.37 18.41
N ASP A 166 2.61 7.08 18.12
CA ASP A 166 3.84 6.36 18.48
C ASP A 166 5.09 7.01 17.88
N LEU A 167 5.09 7.30 16.57
CA LEU A 167 6.29 7.79 15.89
C LEU A 167 6.61 9.26 16.13
N TYR A 168 5.60 10.13 16.22
CA TYR A 168 5.80 11.58 16.21
C TYR A 168 5.53 12.24 17.57
N GLU A 169 4.72 11.63 18.44
CA GLU A 169 4.45 12.17 19.77
C GLU A 169 5.26 11.44 20.84
N LEU A 170 5.24 10.11 20.82
CA LEU A 170 5.91 9.27 21.80
C LEU A 170 7.35 8.93 21.40
N LEU A 171 7.73 9.19 20.15
CA LEU A 171 9.05 8.90 19.58
C LEU A 171 9.46 7.43 19.78
N ARG A 172 8.52 6.52 19.55
CA ARG A 172 8.72 5.07 19.64
C ARG A 172 8.53 4.43 18.27
N LEU A 173 9.40 3.49 17.94
CA LEU A 173 9.21 2.69 16.74
C LEU A 173 8.00 1.78 16.92
N PRO A 174 7.23 1.49 15.85
CA PRO A 174 6.18 0.49 15.92
C PRO A 174 6.77 -0.83 16.41
N ASP A 175 6.11 -1.46 17.38
CA ASP A 175 6.45 -2.81 17.82
C ASP A 175 6.60 -3.72 16.60
N ALA A 176 7.55 -4.66 16.67
CA ALA A 176 7.70 -5.68 15.63
C ALA A 176 6.33 -6.30 15.35
N THR A 177 5.86 -6.19 14.09
CA THR A 177 4.53 -6.64 13.68
C THR A 177 4.33 -8.06 14.23
N ARG A 178 3.38 -8.23 15.17
CA ARG A 178 3.15 -9.52 15.82
C ARG A 178 3.01 -10.61 14.75
N PRO A 179 3.66 -11.78 14.92
CA PRO A 179 3.52 -12.88 13.96
C PRO A 179 2.04 -13.16 13.69
N ALA A 180 1.70 -13.38 12.43
CA ALA A 180 0.33 -13.61 11.95
C ALA A 180 -0.32 -14.90 12.49
N ALA A 181 0.29 -15.55 13.50
CA ALA A 181 -0.23 -16.71 14.22
C ALA A 181 -1.61 -16.46 14.87
N LEU A 182 -2.03 -15.20 15.01
CA LEU A 182 -3.34 -14.81 15.56
C LEU A 182 -4.27 -14.09 14.58
N GLY A 183 -3.88 -13.92 13.31
CA GLY A 183 -4.74 -13.30 12.31
C GLY A 183 -3.96 -12.51 11.27
N PHE A 184 -4.44 -12.57 10.04
CA PHE A 184 -4.06 -11.67 8.96
C PHE A 184 -4.33 -10.23 9.42
N ASN A 185 -3.33 -9.35 9.43
CA ASN A 185 -3.53 -7.94 9.76
C ASN A 185 -4.56 -7.30 8.81
N ASP A 186 -5.49 -6.52 9.33
CA ASP A 186 -6.41 -5.77 8.47
C ASP A 186 -5.63 -4.82 7.54
N PRO A 187 -5.97 -4.76 6.24
CA PRO A 187 -5.35 -3.83 5.30
C PRO A 187 -5.58 -2.39 5.76
N LEU A 188 -4.58 -1.54 5.55
CA LEU A 188 -4.75 -0.10 5.67
C LEU A 188 -5.29 0.45 4.35
N LEU A 189 -6.45 1.09 4.41
CA LEU A 189 -7.18 1.59 3.26
C LEU A 189 -7.17 3.11 3.25
N TYR A 190 -6.59 3.72 2.24
CA TYR A 190 -6.55 5.18 2.11
C TYR A 190 -7.11 5.63 0.77
N ARG A 191 -7.96 6.66 0.79
CA ARG A 191 -8.40 7.34 -0.42
C ARG A 191 -7.41 8.45 -0.75
N LEU A 192 -6.61 8.23 -1.79
CA LEU A 192 -5.77 9.26 -2.39
C LEU A 192 -6.59 10.07 -3.40
N SER A 193 -6.65 11.38 -3.18
CA SER A 193 -7.35 12.34 -4.01
C SER A 193 -6.35 13.24 -4.70
N LEU A 194 -6.35 13.24 -6.03
CA LEU A 194 -5.43 14.01 -6.87
C LEU A 194 -6.23 14.94 -7.80
N PRO A 195 -5.73 16.15 -8.10
CA PRO A 195 -6.38 17.00 -9.10
C PRO A 195 -6.33 16.31 -10.46
N ARG A 196 -7.48 16.22 -11.17
CA ARG A 196 -7.39 15.94 -12.61
C ARG A 196 -6.78 17.17 -13.24
N ARG A 197 -5.71 17.02 -14.02
CA ARG A 197 -5.15 18.13 -14.82
C ARG A 197 -5.62 18.00 -16.27
N GLY A 198 -6.03 19.15 -16.83
CA GLY A 198 -6.68 19.29 -18.14
C GLY A 198 -7.19 20.72 -18.31
N ARG A 199 -8.51 20.89 -18.46
CA ARG A 199 -9.17 22.22 -18.54
C ARG A 199 -9.35 22.88 -17.15
N PRO A 200 -9.42 24.23 -17.07
CA PRO A 200 -9.83 24.91 -15.85
C PRO A 200 -11.20 24.38 -15.38
N GLY A 201 -11.32 24.04 -14.09
CA GLY A 201 -12.50 23.38 -13.50
C GLY A 201 -12.46 21.85 -13.54
N SER A 202 -11.33 21.22 -13.89
CA SER A 202 -11.17 19.76 -13.86
C SER A 202 -11.26 19.23 -12.42
N GLY A 203 -12.25 18.36 -12.17
CA GLY A 203 -12.52 17.81 -10.84
C GLY A 203 -11.44 16.86 -10.31
N THR A 204 -11.69 16.26 -9.16
CA THR A 204 -10.73 15.35 -8.49
C THR A 204 -10.79 13.93 -9.07
N ARG A 205 -9.64 13.24 -9.14
CA ARG A 205 -9.57 11.79 -9.32
C ARG A 205 -9.27 11.18 -7.96
N HIS A 206 -10.07 10.20 -7.58
CA HIS A 206 -9.84 9.44 -6.35
C HIS A 206 -9.34 8.05 -6.71
N THR A 207 -8.44 7.53 -5.88
CA THR A 207 -7.88 6.20 -6.00
C THR A 207 -7.68 5.63 -4.61
N THR A 208 -8.17 4.43 -4.36
CA THR A 208 -7.89 3.76 -3.08
C THR A 208 -6.50 3.13 -3.13
N LEU A 209 -5.64 3.48 -2.19
CA LEU A 209 -4.41 2.76 -1.87
C LEU A 209 -4.73 1.71 -0.80
N VAL A 210 -4.33 0.48 -1.06
CA VAL A 210 -4.41 -0.60 -0.08
C VAL A 210 -2.98 -0.99 0.26
N PHE A 211 -2.57 -0.73 1.50
CA PHE A 211 -1.30 -1.19 2.06
C PHE A 211 -1.57 -2.39 2.94
N PHE A 212 -0.78 -3.44 2.74
CA PHE A 212 -0.93 -4.66 3.50
C PHE A 212 0.45 -5.13 3.95
N ASP A 213 0.69 -5.08 5.26
CA ASP A 213 1.91 -5.61 5.86
C ASP A 213 1.74 -7.12 6.02
N ALA A 214 2.19 -7.86 5.01
CA ALA A 214 2.39 -9.28 5.13
C ALA A 214 3.76 -9.52 5.75
N ALA A 215 3.79 -10.03 6.98
CA ALA A 215 4.97 -10.77 7.45
C ALA A 215 5.06 -12.06 6.62
N GLY A 216 5.57 -11.96 5.39
CA GLY A 216 5.61 -13.06 4.41
C GLY A 216 6.45 -14.27 4.85
N GLU A 217 7.22 -14.12 5.92
CA GLU A 217 8.13 -15.13 6.47
C GLU A 217 7.47 -15.96 7.58
N ASP A 218 6.43 -15.43 8.24
CA ASP A 218 5.73 -16.05 9.38
C ASP A 218 4.41 -16.76 8.99
N LEU A 219 4.25 -17.10 7.71
CA LEU A 219 3.05 -17.77 7.19
C LEU A 219 3.08 -19.27 7.50
N ALA A 220 2.88 -19.64 8.76
CA ALA A 220 2.87 -21.04 9.21
C ALA A 220 1.59 -21.83 8.81
N GLY A 221 0.58 -21.18 8.20
CA GLY A 221 -0.74 -21.77 7.91
C GLY A 221 -1.16 -21.67 6.44
N ALA A 222 -1.79 -22.73 5.92
CA ALA A 222 -2.26 -22.82 4.53
C ALA A 222 -3.23 -21.69 4.14
N GLU A 223 -4.14 -21.30 5.03
CA GLU A 223 -5.10 -20.21 4.79
C GLU A 223 -4.42 -18.84 4.71
N ALA A 224 -3.43 -18.59 5.58
CA ALA A 224 -2.66 -17.36 5.56
C ALA A 224 -1.82 -17.29 4.26
N MET A 225 -1.23 -18.42 3.84
CA MET A 225 -0.48 -18.51 2.59
C MET A 225 -1.37 -18.29 1.36
N ASP A 226 -2.56 -18.90 1.30
CA ASP A 226 -3.52 -18.68 0.21
C ASP A 226 -3.92 -17.20 0.13
N ARG A 227 -4.23 -16.58 1.28
CA ARG A 227 -4.61 -15.16 1.33
C ARG A 227 -3.46 -14.23 0.94
N TYR A 228 -2.24 -14.52 1.36
CA TYR A 228 -1.03 -13.80 0.94
C TYR A 228 -0.80 -13.92 -0.57
N THR A 229 -1.00 -15.10 -1.11
CA THR A 229 -0.81 -15.33 -2.54
C THR A 229 -1.89 -14.62 -3.37
N ARG A 230 -3.15 -14.64 -2.92
CA ARG A 230 -4.23 -13.88 -3.54
C ARG A 230 -3.97 -12.37 -3.48
N TYR A 231 -3.45 -11.86 -2.37
CA TYR A 231 -3.00 -10.47 -2.22
C TYR A 231 -1.96 -10.10 -3.29
N LEU A 232 -0.87 -10.86 -3.39
CA LEU A 232 0.18 -10.61 -4.37
C LEU A 232 -0.36 -10.66 -5.80
N SER A 233 -1.24 -11.63 -6.10
CA SER A 233 -1.92 -11.72 -7.41
C SER A 233 -2.87 -10.55 -7.69
N ALA A 234 -3.36 -9.87 -6.66
CA ALA A 234 -4.21 -8.71 -6.80
C ALA A 234 -3.43 -7.40 -6.97
N ALA A 235 -2.14 -7.39 -6.59
CA ALA A 235 -1.30 -6.20 -6.60
C ALA A 235 -1.17 -5.55 -7.99
N ASP A 236 -1.29 -4.22 -7.99
CA ASP A 236 -1.04 -3.34 -9.14
C ASP A 236 0.43 -2.90 -9.22
N GLY A 237 1.15 -3.00 -8.10
CA GLY A 237 2.57 -2.70 -7.96
C GLY A 237 3.09 -3.25 -6.65
N ILE A 238 4.39 -3.50 -6.57
CA ILE A 238 5.05 -4.06 -5.40
C ILE A 238 6.14 -3.09 -4.95
N VAL A 239 6.23 -2.84 -3.65
CA VAL A 239 7.38 -2.21 -2.99
C VAL A 239 8.09 -3.30 -2.18
N MET A 240 9.28 -3.65 -2.64
CA MET A 240 10.17 -4.59 -1.95
C MET A 240 11.18 -3.80 -1.13
N LEU A 241 11.12 -3.92 0.19
CA LEU A 241 12.01 -3.24 1.13
C LEU A 241 13.22 -4.13 1.42
N VAL A 242 14.40 -3.58 1.18
CA VAL A 242 15.69 -4.24 1.38
C VAL A 242 16.44 -3.49 2.48
N ASP A 243 16.72 -4.19 3.57
CA ASP A 243 17.60 -3.68 4.61
C ASP A 243 19.06 -3.93 4.20
N PRO A 244 19.87 -2.89 3.97
CA PRO A 244 21.26 -3.07 3.58
C PRO A 244 22.08 -3.78 4.68
N LEU A 245 21.66 -3.74 5.95
CA LEU A 245 22.31 -4.43 7.06
C LEU A 245 22.13 -5.96 7.03
N GLN A 246 21.29 -6.47 6.13
CA GLN A 246 21.13 -7.90 5.86
C GLN A 246 22.18 -8.43 4.87
N LEU A 247 22.94 -7.54 4.22
CA LEU A 247 24.01 -7.91 3.29
C LEU A 247 25.35 -7.98 4.04
N GLY A 248 25.98 -9.16 4.05
CA GLY A 248 27.22 -9.39 4.80
C GLY A 248 28.33 -8.39 4.46
N SER A 249 28.55 -8.12 3.18
CA SER A 249 29.55 -7.16 2.69
C SER A 249 29.33 -5.72 3.15
N VAL A 250 28.07 -5.32 3.40
CA VAL A 250 27.77 -4.00 3.97
C VAL A 250 28.15 -4.00 5.44
N ARG A 251 27.76 -5.04 6.19
CA ARG A 251 28.08 -5.18 7.62
C ARG A 251 29.59 -5.13 7.87
N ASP A 252 30.38 -5.77 7.00
CA ASP A 252 31.84 -5.80 7.10
C ASP A 252 32.50 -4.43 6.87
N ARG A 253 31.82 -3.51 6.17
CA ARG A 253 32.33 -2.17 5.85
C ARG A 253 31.82 -1.08 6.79
N LEU A 254 30.81 -1.38 7.61
CA LEU A 254 30.24 -0.40 8.53
C LEU A 254 31.13 -0.25 9.77
N PRO A 255 31.36 0.98 10.25
CA PRO A 255 32.06 1.20 11.51
C PRO A 255 31.20 0.65 12.66
N VAL A 256 31.63 -0.46 13.26
CA VAL A 256 30.87 -1.24 14.26
C VAL A 256 30.70 -0.50 15.60
N HIS A 257 31.35 0.64 15.78
CA HIS A 257 31.56 1.23 17.11
C HIS A 257 30.57 2.31 17.55
N ASP A 258 29.80 2.93 16.64
CA ASP A 258 28.97 4.12 16.96
C ASP A 258 27.47 3.98 16.60
N GLY A 259 26.99 2.77 16.32
CA GLY A 259 25.61 2.51 15.87
C GLY A 259 24.80 1.56 16.76
N PRO A 260 23.46 1.49 16.60
CA PRO A 260 22.64 0.47 17.25
C PRO A 260 23.12 -0.94 16.85
N PRO A 261 22.84 -1.96 17.69
CA PRO A 261 23.25 -3.32 17.39
C PRO A 261 22.72 -3.75 16.01
N LEU A 262 23.59 -4.39 15.22
CA LEU A 262 23.20 -4.89 13.91
C LEU A 262 22.04 -5.89 14.06
N PRO A 263 21.04 -5.84 13.17
CA PRO A 263 19.94 -6.79 13.19
C PRO A 263 20.46 -8.21 12.98
N VAL A 264 19.69 -9.18 13.50
CA VAL A 264 19.86 -10.59 13.18
C VAL A 264 19.73 -10.76 11.66
N VAL A 265 20.56 -11.65 11.10
CA VAL A 265 20.47 -11.97 9.67
C VAL A 265 19.25 -12.83 9.45
N GLU A 266 18.32 -12.33 8.64
CA GLU A 266 17.05 -12.95 8.29
C GLU A 266 17.14 -13.56 6.88
N THR A 267 15.99 -13.88 6.28
CA THR A 267 15.90 -14.39 4.90
C THR A 267 16.63 -13.46 3.92
N PRO A 268 17.53 -13.99 3.08
CA PRO A 268 18.21 -13.17 2.09
C PRO A 268 17.22 -12.47 1.14
N PRO A 269 17.43 -11.17 0.82
CA PRO A 269 16.56 -10.45 -0.11
C PRO A 269 16.40 -11.16 -1.47
N GLN A 270 17.44 -11.84 -1.93
CA GLN A 270 17.44 -12.62 -3.17
C GLN A 270 16.42 -13.76 -3.14
N GLN A 271 16.34 -14.48 -2.02
CA GLN A 271 15.36 -15.56 -1.84
C GLN A 271 13.93 -15.00 -1.83
N ILE A 272 13.70 -13.89 -1.10
CA ILE A 272 12.40 -13.20 -1.07
C ILE A 272 11.96 -12.79 -2.50
N ALA A 273 12.88 -12.23 -3.29
CA ALA A 273 12.60 -11.85 -4.67
C ALA A 273 12.25 -13.07 -5.56
N ALA A 274 12.95 -14.20 -5.37
CA ALA A 274 12.73 -15.43 -6.13
C ALA A 274 11.35 -16.01 -5.83
N ASP A 275 11.03 -16.15 -4.54
CA ASP A 275 9.76 -16.69 -4.07
C ASP A 275 8.59 -15.81 -4.52
N LEU A 276 8.74 -14.49 -4.42
CA LEU A 276 7.77 -13.53 -4.93
C LEU A 276 7.53 -13.71 -6.44
N ALA A 277 8.59 -13.83 -7.24
CA ALA A 277 8.47 -14.00 -8.68
C ALA A 277 7.78 -15.33 -9.04
N VAL A 278 8.12 -16.42 -8.36
CA VAL A 278 7.49 -17.74 -8.53
C VAL A 278 6.00 -17.67 -8.20
N GLN A 279 5.62 -17.10 -7.06
CA GLN A 279 4.22 -16.97 -6.64
C GLN A 279 3.40 -16.11 -7.62
N LEU A 280 3.95 -14.97 -8.05
CA LEU A 280 3.26 -14.11 -9.02
C LEU A 280 3.04 -14.81 -10.37
N ARG A 281 4.06 -15.53 -10.87
CA ARG A 281 3.94 -16.32 -12.10
C ARG A 281 2.87 -17.40 -11.98
N ALA A 282 2.87 -18.16 -10.88
CA ALA A 282 1.89 -19.21 -10.62
C ALA A 282 0.44 -18.68 -10.62
N HIS A 283 0.25 -17.41 -10.26
CA HIS A 283 -1.06 -16.74 -10.25
C HIS A 283 -1.34 -15.89 -11.50
N GLY A 284 -0.75 -16.27 -12.64
CA GLY A 284 -1.09 -15.70 -13.95
C GLY A 284 -0.57 -14.28 -14.19
N LYS A 285 0.40 -13.80 -13.39
CA LYS A 285 1.10 -12.52 -13.65
C LYS A 285 2.29 -12.66 -14.59
N GLY A 286 2.59 -13.88 -15.05
CA GLY A 286 3.59 -14.13 -16.08
C GLY A 286 3.19 -13.50 -17.42
N GLY A 287 4.05 -12.65 -17.96
CA GLY A 287 3.94 -12.10 -19.31
C GLY A 287 4.46 -13.06 -20.38
N SER A 288 4.46 -12.61 -21.64
CA SER A 288 4.78 -13.41 -22.83
C SER A 288 6.19 -14.03 -22.87
N ARG A 289 7.07 -13.67 -21.94
CA ARG A 289 8.43 -14.19 -21.80
C ARG A 289 8.71 -14.84 -20.43
N GLY A 290 7.67 -15.19 -19.68
CA GLY A 290 7.79 -15.73 -18.33
C GLY A 290 8.13 -14.69 -17.25
N ARG A 291 8.41 -13.43 -17.61
CA ARG A 291 8.64 -12.34 -16.65
C ARG A 291 7.35 -11.86 -16.01
N VAL A 292 7.39 -11.52 -14.73
CA VAL A 292 6.27 -10.94 -13.99
C VAL A 292 5.94 -9.55 -14.55
N SER A 293 4.68 -9.33 -14.89
CA SER A 293 4.16 -8.07 -15.46
C SER A 293 3.81 -7.00 -14.43
N THR A 294 3.65 -7.38 -13.17
CA THR A 294 3.45 -6.42 -12.07
C THR A 294 4.75 -5.63 -11.85
N PRO A 295 4.73 -4.28 -11.87
CA PRO A 295 5.92 -3.48 -11.64
C PRO A 295 6.39 -3.61 -10.18
N ILE A 296 7.72 -3.67 -10.00
CA ILE A 296 8.36 -3.77 -8.69
C ILE A 296 9.30 -2.58 -8.43
N ALA A 297 9.10 -1.91 -7.31
CA ALA A 297 9.96 -0.88 -6.77
C ALA A 297 10.80 -1.50 -5.65
N VAL A 298 12.12 -1.59 -5.83
CA VAL A 298 13.01 -2.16 -4.83
C VAL A 298 13.68 -1.03 -4.09
N ALA A 299 13.41 -0.91 -2.79
CA ALA A 299 13.82 0.22 -1.98
C ALA A 299 14.77 -0.22 -0.87
N VAL A 300 16.01 0.27 -0.93
CA VAL A 300 17.00 0.16 0.15
C VAL A 300 16.61 1.14 1.26
N THR A 301 16.24 0.66 2.45
CA THR A 301 15.46 1.48 3.41
C THR A 301 16.24 2.24 4.47
N LYS A 302 17.44 1.79 4.83
CA LYS A 302 18.25 2.39 5.92
C LYS A 302 19.47 3.09 5.35
N THR A 303 19.27 3.91 4.31
CA THR A 303 20.38 4.61 3.62
C THR A 303 21.10 5.61 4.51
N ASP A 304 20.47 6.07 5.59
CA ASP A 304 21.11 6.86 6.63
C ASP A 304 22.29 6.13 7.31
N MET A 305 22.24 4.80 7.37
CA MET A 305 23.35 3.99 7.88
C MET A 305 24.50 3.87 6.89
N LEU A 306 24.27 4.21 5.62
CA LEU A 306 25.25 4.08 4.56
C LEU A 306 25.97 5.40 4.28
N ARG A 307 25.68 6.48 5.01
CA ARG A 307 26.23 7.83 4.74
C ARG A 307 27.75 7.86 4.59
N SER A 308 28.50 7.06 5.36
CA SER A 308 29.97 6.95 5.25
C SER A 308 30.47 6.24 3.99
N LEU A 309 29.59 5.50 3.32
CA LEU A 309 29.85 4.73 2.11
C LEU A 309 29.31 5.44 0.84
N LEU A 310 28.63 6.58 0.99
CA LEU A 310 28.03 7.33 -0.11
C LEU A 310 28.91 8.52 -0.50
N ASP A 311 28.89 8.88 -1.80
CA ASP A 311 29.47 10.14 -2.25
C ASP A 311 28.74 11.33 -1.58
N PRO A 312 29.44 12.41 -1.17
CA PRO A 312 28.81 13.58 -0.56
C PRO A 312 27.70 14.25 -1.41
N HIS A 313 27.72 14.07 -2.72
CA HIS A 313 26.72 14.60 -3.66
C HIS A 313 25.69 13.56 -4.10
N SER A 314 25.75 12.35 -3.52
CA SER A 314 24.86 11.25 -3.85
C SER A 314 23.39 11.70 -3.83
N PRO A 315 22.58 11.32 -4.84
CA PRO A 315 21.18 11.68 -4.87
C PRO A 315 20.40 11.13 -3.67
N LEU A 316 20.92 10.07 -3.01
CA LEU A 316 20.32 9.42 -1.83
C LEU A 316 20.34 10.28 -0.57
N LEU A 317 21.12 11.37 -0.54
CA LEU A 317 21.26 12.23 0.64
C LEU A 317 20.23 13.37 0.69
N ARG A 318 19.35 13.49 -0.31
CA ARG A 318 18.37 14.58 -0.43
C ARG A 318 17.04 14.10 -1.00
N ASN A 319 15.96 14.81 -0.65
CA ASN A 319 14.64 14.61 -1.23
C ASN A 319 14.56 15.14 -2.66
N ALA A 320 13.75 14.48 -3.49
CA ALA A 320 13.41 14.99 -4.81
C ALA A 320 12.59 16.30 -4.69
N PRO A 321 12.79 17.28 -5.59
CA PRO A 321 12.19 18.61 -5.47
C PRO A 321 10.69 18.68 -5.83
N HIS A 322 10.06 17.58 -6.30
CA HIS A 322 8.64 17.44 -6.68
C HIS A 322 8.01 18.68 -7.34
N THR A 323 8.78 19.35 -8.21
CA THR A 323 8.45 20.68 -8.73
C THR A 323 7.12 20.65 -9.50
N GLU A 324 6.20 21.56 -9.15
CA GLU A 324 4.84 21.65 -9.70
C GLU A 324 3.98 20.39 -9.51
N GLY A 325 4.31 19.53 -8.54
CA GLY A 325 3.61 18.26 -8.33
C GLY A 325 3.80 17.29 -9.50
N ARG A 326 5.01 17.26 -10.05
CA ARG A 326 5.42 16.34 -11.12
C ARG A 326 6.48 15.38 -10.61
N PHE A 327 6.32 14.12 -10.97
CA PHE A 327 7.32 13.08 -10.74
C PHE A 327 8.51 13.29 -11.68
N ASP A 328 9.72 13.38 -11.13
CA ASP A 328 10.94 13.63 -11.89
C ASP A 328 11.58 12.30 -12.31
N GLU A 329 11.46 11.99 -13.60
CA GLU A 329 11.97 10.74 -14.16
C GLU A 329 13.51 10.71 -14.24
N ASP A 330 14.14 11.88 -14.37
CA ASP A 330 15.60 11.95 -14.53
C ASP A 330 16.28 11.81 -13.16
N ASP A 331 15.71 12.42 -12.11
CA ASP A 331 16.14 12.19 -10.72
C ASP A 331 15.93 10.73 -10.30
N ARG A 332 14.79 10.12 -10.67
CA ARG A 332 14.56 8.68 -10.48
C ARG A 332 15.66 7.83 -11.13
N LEU A 333 16.04 8.14 -12.37
CA LEU A 333 17.11 7.41 -13.07
C LEU A 333 18.45 7.55 -12.37
N ALA A 334 18.79 8.75 -11.88
CA ALA A 334 20.02 8.97 -11.13
C ALA A 334 20.08 8.10 -9.86
N VAL A 335 18.98 8.05 -9.09
CA VAL A 335 18.87 7.17 -7.91
C VAL A 335 18.95 5.70 -8.29
N HIS A 336 18.29 5.31 -9.39
CA HIS A 336 18.31 3.93 -9.87
C HIS A 336 19.73 3.46 -10.13
N GLU A 337 20.52 4.21 -10.91
CA GLU A 337 21.89 3.84 -11.27
C GLU A 337 22.84 3.90 -10.06
N GLU A 338 22.66 4.85 -9.14
CA GLU A 338 23.42 4.91 -7.88
C GLU A 338 23.22 3.61 -7.06
N ILE A 339 21.96 3.22 -6.81
CA ILE A 339 21.66 1.99 -6.07
C ILE A 339 22.14 0.76 -6.82
N ARG A 340 22.06 0.76 -8.15
CA ARG A 340 22.57 -0.33 -9.00
C ARG A 340 24.08 -0.51 -8.82
N SER A 341 24.83 0.58 -8.82
CA SER A 341 26.28 0.59 -8.58
C SER A 341 26.60 0.08 -7.18
N LEU A 342 25.89 0.57 -6.15
CA LEU A 342 26.09 0.13 -4.77
C LEU A 342 25.80 -1.36 -4.59
N MET A 343 24.73 -1.87 -5.18
CA MET A 343 24.40 -3.30 -5.14
C MET A 343 25.46 -4.15 -5.87
N ALA A 344 26.04 -3.66 -6.97
CA ALA A 344 27.15 -4.32 -7.64
C ALA A 344 28.35 -4.51 -6.70
N ASP A 345 28.63 -3.53 -5.84
CA ASP A 345 29.73 -3.59 -4.87
C ASP A 345 29.42 -4.43 -3.62
N TRP A 346 28.13 -4.52 -3.23
CA TRP A 346 27.71 -5.24 -2.03
C TRP A 346 27.46 -6.73 -2.29
N ASP A 347 26.60 -7.08 -3.25
CA ASP A 347 26.20 -8.48 -3.47
C ASP A 347 26.69 -9.02 -4.82
N SER A 348 27.71 -8.38 -5.38
CA SER A 348 28.16 -8.63 -6.76
C SER A 348 27.03 -8.41 -7.77
N GLY A 349 26.00 -7.62 -7.45
CA GLY A 349 24.83 -7.36 -8.28
C GLY A 349 23.87 -8.55 -8.44
N ALA A 350 23.95 -9.55 -7.57
CA ALA A 350 23.19 -10.79 -7.71
C ALA A 350 21.67 -10.57 -7.57
N LEU A 351 21.23 -9.79 -6.59
CA LEU A 351 19.82 -9.43 -6.43
C LEU A 351 19.27 -8.68 -7.64
N VAL A 352 20.01 -7.68 -8.12
CA VAL A 352 19.60 -6.86 -9.28
C VAL A 352 19.46 -7.72 -10.52
N ARG A 353 20.46 -8.58 -10.82
CA ARG A 353 20.38 -9.50 -11.97
C ARG A 353 19.17 -10.41 -11.89
N GLN A 354 18.89 -10.96 -10.71
CA GLN A 354 17.74 -11.84 -10.52
C GLN A 354 16.42 -11.10 -10.78
N LEU A 355 16.25 -9.91 -10.22
CA LEU A 355 15.07 -9.08 -10.43
C LEU A 355 14.88 -8.71 -11.90
N GLU A 356 15.96 -8.40 -12.63
CA GLU A 356 15.92 -8.10 -14.05
C GLU A 356 15.46 -9.32 -14.88
N LEU A 357 15.90 -10.51 -14.51
CA LEU A 357 15.46 -11.76 -15.13
C LEU A 357 13.99 -12.09 -14.81
N ASP A 358 13.53 -11.76 -13.61
CA ASP A 358 12.20 -12.14 -13.12
C ASP A 358 11.09 -11.14 -13.45
N PHE A 359 11.35 -9.84 -13.43
CA PHE A 359 10.33 -8.79 -13.52
C PHE A 359 10.48 -7.94 -14.77
N ALA A 360 9.38 -7.70 -15.49
CA ALA A 360 9.38 -6.91 -16.72
C ALA A 360 9.65 -5.43 -16.49
N GLU A 361 9.23 -4.90 -15.33
CA GLU A 361 9.36 -3.50 -14.95
C GLU A 361 9.90 -3.40 -13.52
N LEU A 362 11.09 -2.82 -13.38
CA LEU A 362 11.82 -2.67 -12.13
C LEU A 362 12.36 -1.24 -12.01
N SER A 363 12.32 -0.66 -10.81
CA SER A 363 13.17 0.48 -10.46
C SER A 363 13.75 0.30 -9.06
N LEU A 364 15.02 0.66 -8.90
CA LEU A 364 15.75 0.69 -7.65
C LEU A 364 15.61 2.08 -7.00
N PHE A 365 15.49 2.11 -5.68
CA PHE A 365 15.34 3.29 -4.84
C PHE A 365 16.20 3.14 -3.60
N GLY A 366 16.63 4.26 -3.04
CA GLY A 366 17.16 4.33 -1.68
C GLY A 366 16.39 5.37 -0.90
N LEU A 367 16.04 5.03 0.33
CA LEU A 367 15.29 5.88 1.23
C LEU A 367 15.80 5.73 2.66
N SER A 368 15.41 6.66 3.51
CA SER A 368 15.54 6.56 4.96
C SER A 368 14.26 7.10 5.57
N ALA A 369 13.53 6.25 6.31
CA ALA A 369 12.28 6.68 6.94
C ALA A 369 12.54 7.62 8.13
N LEU A 370 13.59 7.36 8.91
CA LEU A 370 13.92 8.15 10.10
C LEU A 370 14.92 9.29 9.82
N GLY A 371 15.67 9.21 8.72
CA GLY A 371 16.74 10.17 8.38
C GLY A 371 18.05 9.98 9.16
N ALA A 372 17.98 9.29 10.29
CA ALA A 372 19.09 8.93 11.16
C ALA A 372 18.81 7.58 11.84
N PRO A 373 19.86 6.84 12.25
CA PRO A 373 19.69 5.60 12.98
C PRO A 373 19.01 5.82 14.35
N PRO A 374 18.27 4.81 14.86
CA PRO A 374 17.80 4.80 16.24
C PRO A 374 18.96 4.99 17.25
N PRO A 375 18.70 5.57 18.43
CA PRO A 375 19.69 5.69 19.49
C PRO A 375 20.28 4.33 19.88
N ALA A 376 21.59 4.25 20.09
CA ALA A 376 22.26 2.98 20.41
C ALA A 376 21.80 2.41 21.77
N GLU A 377 21.55 3.30 22.73
CA GLU A 377 21.06 2.99 24.07
C GLU A 377 19.56 2.68 24.12
N ALA A 378 18.79 3.07 23.09
CA ALA A 378 17.35 2.83 22.97
C ALA A 378 16.96 2.46 21.53
N PRO A 379 17.30 1.25 21.05
CA PRO A 379 17.07 0.85 19.65
C PRO A 379 15.60 0.73 19.25
N ALA A 380 14.68 0.75 20.22
CA ALA A 380 13.23 0.78 20.01
C ALA A 380 12.67 2.20 19.84
N ASP A 381 13.48 3.22 20.06
CA ASP A 381 13.07 4.62 20.02
C ASP A 381 13.40 5.26 18.67
N VAL A 382 12.61 6.28 18.34
CA VAL A 382 12.87 7.19 17.22
C VAL A 382 13.94 8.20 17.66
N PRO A 383 14.78 8.73 16.73
CA PRO A 383 15.69 9.83 17.05
C PRO A 383 14.97 10.99 17.74
N LYS A 384 15.62 11.62 18.73
CA LYS A 384 15.04 12.73 19.52
C LYS A 384 14.58 13.93 18.67
N SER A 385 15.16 14.09 17.48
CA SER A 385 14.76 15.10 16.50
C SER A 385 13.45 14.77 15.77
N GLY A 386 12.84 13.62 16.05
CA GLY A 386 11.78 13.03 15.25
C GLY A 386 12.29 12.47 13.91
N PRO A 387 11.40 11.81 13.14
CA PRO A 387 11.71 11.33 11.80
C PRO A 387 12.04 12.48 10.84
N GLN A 388 13.15 12.34 10.10
CA GLN A 388 13.55 13.26 9.02
C GLN A 388 13.66 12.50 7.69
N PRO A 389 12.52 12.14 7.07
CA PRO A 389 12.52 11.22 5.95
C PRO A 389 13.29 11.74 4.72
N VAL A 390 14.00 10.82 4.08
CA VAL A 390 14.67 11.01 2.81
C VAL A 390 14.10 10.00 1.80
N ARG A 391 13.50 10.49 0.72
CA ARG A 391 13.01 9.74 -0.44
C ARG A 391 11.99 8.64 -0.15
N VAL A 392 11.32 8.71 0.99
CA VAL A 392 10.35 7.69 1.42
C VAL A 392 9.18 7.56 0.43
N GLU A 393 8.85 8.64 -0.28
CA GLU A 393 7.75 8.71 -1.23
C GLU A 393 8.08 8.12 -2.60
N ASP A 394 9.35 8.04 -2.98
CA ASP A 394 9.78 7.76 -4.35
C ASP A 394 9.24 6.43 -4.91
N PRO A 395 9.23 5.30 -4.16
CA PRO A 395 8.70 4.02 -4.66
C PRO A 395 7.22 4.10 -5.00
N LEU A 396 6.41 4.72 -4.13
CA LEU A 396 4.97 4.86 -4.36
C LEU A 396 4.71 5.82 -5.52
N LEU A 397 5.36 6.98 -5.55
CA LEU A 397 5.16 7.96 -6.61
C LEU A 397 5.52 7.38 -7.99
N TRP A 398 6.58 6.58 -8.08
CA TRP A 398 6.92 5.87 -9.31
C TRP A 398 5.80 4.91 -9.75
N LEU A 399 5.28 4.08 -8.82
CA LEU A 399 4.17 3.17 -9.13
C LEU A 399 2.91 3.92 -9.60
N LEU A 400 2.60 5.06 -8.98
CA LEU A 400 1.49 5.92 -9.38
C LEU A 400 1.73 6.57 -10.75
N ALA A 401 2.95 7.04 -11.02
CA ALA A 401 3.35 7.62 -12.30
C ALA A 401 3.27 6.59 -13.44
N ARG A 402 3.74 5.35 -13.23
CA ARG A 402 3.63 4.23 -14.20
C ARG A 402 2.18 3.94 -14.59
N ARG A 403 1.23 4.17 -13.68
CA ARG A 403 -0.22 4.01 -13.91
C ARG A 403 -0.90 5.28 -14.45
N GLY A 404 -0.14 6.33 -14.75
CA GLY A 404 -0.65 7.60 -15.28
C GLY A 404 -1.49 8.39 -14.26
N LEU A 405 -1.27 8.17 -12.97
CA LEU A 405 -1.94 8.92 -11.89
C LEU A 405 -1.23 10.24 -11.58
N LEU A 406 0.09 10.29 -11.81
CA LEU A 406 0.91 11.48 -11.59
C LEU A 406 1.48 11.99 -12.92
N PRO A 407 1.58 13.33 -13.10
CA PRO A 407 2.29 13.88 -14.23
C PRO A 407 3.79 13.63 -14.08
N VAL A 408 4.45 13.32 -15.20
CA VAL A 408 5.89 13.03 -15.24
C VAL A 408 6.61 14.17 -15.95
N ARG A 409 7.76 14.58 -15.41
CA ARG A 409 8.72 15.45 -16.05
C ARG A 409 9.96 14.64 -16.43
N SER A 410 10.46 14.85 -17.64
CA SER A 410 11.76 14.37 -18.09
C SER A 410 12.33 15.37 -19.09
N THR A 411 13.63 15.64 -19.01
CA THR A 411 14.36 16.50 -19.94
C THR A 411 14.29 15.98 -21.39
N ALA A 412 14.19 14.67 -21.60
CA ALA A 412 14.10 14.07 -22.93
C ALA A 412 12.81 14.45 -23.68
N LYS A 413 11.66 14.55 -22.98
CA LYS A 413 10.37 14.94 -23.59
C LYS A 413 10.26 16.44 -23.89
N GLY A 414 11.04 17.28 -23.20
CA GLY A 414 11.07 18.73 -23.43
C GLY A 414 11.70 19.15 -24.78
N ARG A 415 12.56 18.31 -25.37
CA ARG A 415 13.20 18.59 -26.67
C ARG A 415 12.30 18.31 -27.87
N VAL A 416 11.40 17.33 -27.80
CA VAL A 416 10.53 16.95 -28.93
C VAL A 416 9.43 18.00 -29.19
N GLY A 417 9.01 18.76 -28.16
CA GLY A 417 7.99 19.81 -28.28
C GLY A 417 8.47 21.14 -28.86
N ARG A 418 9.79 21.39 -28.94
CA ARG A 418 10.34 22.65 -29.50
C ARG A 418 10.81 22.52 -30.97
N GLY A 419 10.68 21.33 -31.57
CA GLY A 419 11.12 21.06 -32.95
C GLY A 419 10.04 21.10 -34.04
N ARG A 420 8.77 21.37 -33.69
CA ARG A 420 7.66 21.53 -34.65
C ARG A 420 6.99 22.90 -34.48
N ALA A 421 7.78 23.94 -34.72
CA ALA A 421 7.28 25.28 -35.01
C ALA A 421 8.32 25.97 -35.90
N LYS A 422 8.36 25.56 -37.17
CA LYS A 422 8.74 26.39 -38.31
C LYS A 422 7.93 25.92 -39.50
#